data_AF-A0A5B1R975-F1
#
_entry.id   AF-A0A5B1R975-F1
#
_cell.length_a   1.000
_cell.length_b   1.000
_cell.length_c   1.000
_cell.angle_alpha   90.00
_cell.angle_beta   90.00
_cell.angle_gamma   90.00
#
_symmetry.space_group_name_H-M   'P 1'
#
loop_
_entity.id
_entity.type
_entity.pdbx_description
1 polymer ?
#
loop_
_entity_poly.entity_id
_entity_poly.type
_entity_poly.pdbx_seq_one_letter_code
_entity_poly.pdbx_strand_id
1 'polypeptide(L)'
;MSFPRNQWPEESARLLDDEEEGALPAHRIIPQSFASLCRWGKVITRANTTDLSRQNSLVYHLDVLPPDGRNAHMQVAVRLQGFLGKHDFGVFGNWQKDEDHCRRANQFLVLADGGFPNIFSAQRDCLTNIRTLIARTLRMGHVEGDDGDGRIHCQRRVFSKVTGGASMPPSVLTNEDDPDGVARAVAARWRVIKKVTFGRKLSNGRVVEADHLIFADGDFVDVHAHLEIATFCNVNNIPRTKLHVAFSQVIQLYSKDSLPPALCNGSRGSTVDTSTVAETESGVVIGKADMDYTEDDVVG
;
A
#
# COMPACT_ATOMS: atom_id res chain seq x y z
N MET A 1 -19.28 -15.97 1.12
CA MET A 1 -18.32 -14.97 1.61
C MET A 1 -18.60 -13.65 0.94
N SER A 2 -18.40 -12.53 1.63
CA SER A 2 -18.42 -11.20 1.03
C SER A 2 -17.08 -10.53 1.28
N PHE A 3 -16.53 -9.85 0.28
CA PHE A 3 -15.25 -9.15 0.40
C PHE A 3 -15.41 -7.94 1.33
N PRO A 4 -14.38 -7.52 2.11
CA PRO A 4 -14.49 -6.37 3.01
C PRO A 4 -14.96 -5.12 2.27
N ARG A 5 -14.53 -4.96 1.00
CA ARG A 5 -15.00 -3.87 0.12
C ARG A 5 -16.52 -3.80 0.00
N ASN A 6 -17.18 -4.95 -0.16
CA ASN A 6 -18.64 -5.06 -0.33
C ASN A 6 -19.39 -5.02 1.01
N GLN A 7 -18.68 -5.00 2.14
CA GLN A 7 -19.29 -4.91 3.47
C GLN A 7 -19.46 -3.46 3.93
N TRP A 8 -18.77 -2.50 3.30
CA TRP A 8 -18.98 -1.08 3.60
C TRP A 8 -20.40 -0.64 3.22
N PRO A 9 -21.05 0.22 4.02
CA PRO A 9 -22.43 0.65 3.75
C PRO A 9 -22.62 1.34 2.40
N GLU A 10 -23.79 1.16 1.79
CA GLU A 10 -24.28 1.91 0.61
C GLU A 10 -23.31 1.95 -0.58
N GLU A 11 -22.49 0.91 -0.77
CA GLU A 11 -21.46 0.87 -1.82
C GLU A 11 -20.48 2.06 -1.74
N SER A 12 -20.36 2.68 -0.56
CA SER A 12 -19.50 3.85 -0.31
C SER A 12 -18.05 3.60 -0.74
N ALA A 13 -17.61 2.36 -0.63
CA ALA A 13 -16.29 1.88 -0.97
C ALA A 13 -16.07 1.49 -2.45
N ARG A 14 -17.10 1.51 -3.29
CA ARG A 14 -16.97 1.13 -4.72
C ARG A 14 -16.47 2.30 -5.56
N LEU A 15 -15.51 2.05 -6.44
CA LEU A 15 -15.15 2.92 -7.55
C LEU A 15 -15.96 2.56 -8.79
N LEU A 16 -16.09 3.48 -9.75
CA LEU A 16 -16.87 3.23 -10.97
C LEU A 16 -16.31 2.06 -11.80
N ASP A 17 -14.99 1.92 -11.85
CA ASP A 17 -14.29 0.88 -12.61
C ASP A 17 -14.12 -0.43 -11.81
N ASP A 18 -14.75 -0.54 -10.63
CA ASP A 18 -14.68 -1.75 -9.84
C ASP A 18 -15.49 -2.88 -10.49
N GLU A 19 -14.79 -3.95 -10.85
CA GLU A 19 -15.43 -5.19 -11.30
C GLU A 19 -16.20 -5.84 -10.14
N GLU A 20 -17.31 -6.49 -10.47
CA GLU A 20 -18.08 -7.30 -9.54
C GLU A 20 -17.23 -8.45 -8.99
N GLU A 21 -17.50 -8.83 -7.75
CA GLU A 21 -16.69 -9.80 -7.00
C GLU A 21 -16.50 -11.13 -7.74
N GLY A 22 -17.59 -11.68 -8.28
CA GLY A 22 -17.57 -12.94 -9.04
C GLY A 22 -16.87 -12.85 -10.40
N ALA A 23 -16.57 -11.64 -10.87
CA ALA A 23 -15.85 -11.40 -12.13
C ALA A 23 -14.35 -11.16 -11.90
N LEU A 24 -13.90 -10.99 -10.65
CA LEU A 24 -12.49 -10.75 -10.36
C LEU A 24 -11.65 -12.02 -10.63
N PRO A 25 -10.53 -11.90 -11.36
CA PRO A 25 -9.63 -13.03 -11.55
C PRO A 25 -8.96 -13.42 -10.23
N ALA A 26 -8.61 -14.70 -10.07
CA ALA A 26 -8.10 -15.26 -8.82
C ALA A 26 -6.88 -14.52 -8.23
N HIS A 27 -5.99 -13.97 -9.07
CA HIS A 27 -4.85 -13.18 -8.58
C HIS A 27 -5.25 -11.87 -7.89
N ARG A 28 -6.44 -11.30 -8.19
CA ARG A 28 -6.94 -10.07 -7.54
C ARG A 28 -7.65 -10.31 -6.22
N ILE A 29 -7.78 -11.56 -5.80
CA ILE A 29 -8.46 -11.96 -4.57
C ILE A 29 -7.39 -12.48 -3.62
N ILE A 30 -7.18 -11.81 -2.48
CA ILE A 30 -6.20 -12.29 -1.51
C ILE A 30 -6.74 -13.52 -0.78
N PRO A 31 -6.08 -14.68 -0.86
CA PRO A 31 -6.56 -15.87 -0.16
C PRO A 31 -6.40 -15.74 1.35
N GLN A 32 -7.35 -16.28 2.08
CA GLN A 32 -7.37 -16.19 3.54
C GLN A 32 -6.62 -17.32 4.22
N SER A 33 -6.62 -18.51 3.63
CA SER A 33 -5.85 -19.61 4.17
C SER A 33 -4.38 -19.44 3.79
N PHE A 34 -3.50 -19.73 4.74
CA PHE A 34 -2.06 -19.68 4.52
C PHE A 34 -1.62 -20.57 3.34
N ALA A 35 -2.22 -21.76 3.20
CA ALA A 35 -1.90 -22.69 2.12
C ALA A 35 -2.25 -22.11 0.73
N SER A 36 -3.40 -21.46 0.59
CA SER A 36 -3.78 -20.80 -0.66
C SER A 36 -2.94 -19.56 -0.90
N LEU A 37 -2.58 -18.82 0.15
CA LEU A 37 -1.71 -17.64 0.04
C LEU A 37 -0.31 -18.02 -0.50
N CYS A 38 0.24 -19.16 -0.09
CA CYS A 38 1.49 -19.70 -0.65
C CYS A 38 1.41 -20.06 -2.15
N ARG A 39 0.23 -20.42 -2.66
CA ARG A 39 0.00 -20.67 -4.10
C ARG A 39 -0.25 -19.38 -4.88
N TRP A 40 -0.58 -18.31 -4.17
CA TRP A 40 -1.00 -17.04 -4.75
C TRP A 40 0.16 -16.05 -4.89
N GLY A 41 1.04 -15.98 -3.89
CA GLY A 41 2.19 -15.08 -3.89
C GLY A 41 3.47 -15.80 -3.47
N LYS A 42 4.61 -15.28 -3.93
CA LYS A 42 5.95 -15.72 -3.52
C LYS A 42 6.86 -14.52 -3.28
N VAL A 43 7.82 -14.67 -2.37
CA VAL A 43 8.88 -13.69 -2.19
C VAL A 43 10.04 -14.06 -3.10
N ILE A 44 10.50 -13.09 -3.89
CA ILE A 44 11.70 -13.23 -4.73
C ILE A 44 12.78 -12.25 -4.29
N THR A 45 14.03 -12.59 -4.58
CA THR A 45 15.18 -11.68 -4.46
C THR A 45 15.49 -11.10 -5.83
N ARG A 46 15.48 -9.77 -5.94
CA ARG A 46 15.84 -9.03 -7.15
C ARG A 46 17.36 -8.94 -7.24
N ALA A 47 17.94 -9.43 -8.33
CA ALA A 47 19.40 -9.41 -8.54
C ALA A 47 19.95 -7.99 -8.79
N ASN A 48 19.17 -7.13 -9.45
CA ASN A 48 19.62 -5.84 -9.98
C ASN A 48 19.11 -4.64 -9.16
N THR A 49 19.12 -4.71 -7.82
CA THR A 49 18.76 -3.55 -6.98
C THR A 49 19.99 -2.77 -6.50
N THR A 50 19.93 -1.44 -6.58
CA THR A 50 20.93 -0.55 -5.98
C THR A 50 20.79 -0.47 -4.46
N ASP A 51 19.60 -0.76 -3.93
CA ASP A 51 19.30 -0.81 -2.51
C ASP A 51 19.19 -2.27 -2.07
N LEU A 52 20.31 -2.83 -1.62
CA LEU A 52 20.40 -4.20 -1.11
C LEU A 52 19.50 -4.43 0.09
N SER A 53 19.16 -3.37 0.86
CA SER A 53 18.21 -3.51 1.96
C SER A 53 16.79 -3.82 1.48
N ARG A 54 16.48 -3.62 0.20
CA ARG A 54 15.15 -3.81 -0.41
C ARG A 54 15.18 -4.76 -1.60
N GLN A 55 16.10 -5.71 -1.60
CA GLN A 55 16.20 -6.72 -2.67
C GLN A 55 15.03 -7.70 -2.69
N ASN A 56 14.32 -7.87 -1.58
CA ASN A 56 13.21 -8.80 -1.50
C ASN A 56 11.91 -8.14 -1.99
N SER A 57 11.07 -8.88 -2.71
CA SER A 57 9.77 -8.38 -3.18
C SER A 57 8.73 -9.49 -3.19
N LEU A 58 7.51 -9.16 -2.76
CA LEU A 58 6.35 -10.04 -2.91
C LEU A 58 5.80 -9.89 -4.33
N VAL A 59 5.74 -11.01 -5.05
CA VAL A 59 5.23 -11.08 -6.43
C VAL A 59 4.17 -12.17 -6.53
N TYR A 60 3.29 -12.06 -7.51
CA TYR A 60 2.31 -13.12 -7.77
C TYR A 60 3.01 -14.42 -8.19
N HIS A 61 2.39 -15.54 -7.85
CA HIS A 61 2.74 -16.82 -8.44
C HIS A 61 2.32 -16.85 -9.92
N LEU A 62 3.13 -17.43 -10.80
CA LEU A 62 2.83 -17.43 -12.25
C LEU A 62 1.54 -18.21 -12.57
N ASP A 63 1.19 -19.19 -11.75
CA ASP A 63 0.00 -20.02 -11.93
C ASP A 63 -1.31 -19.26 -11.70
N VAL A 64 -1.29 -18.16 -10.93
CA VAL A 64 -2.50 -17.33 -10.70
C VAL A 64 -2.63 -16.19 -11.71
N LEU A 65 -1.58 -15.90 -12.46
CA LEU A 65 -1.58 -14.88 -13.49
C LEU A 65 -2.24 -15.38 -14.78
N PRO A 66 -2.92 -14.49 -15.53
CA PRO A 66 -3.39 -14.81 -16.87
C PRO A 66 -2.21 -15.20 -17.78
N PRO A 67 -2.44 -15.98 -18.85
CA PRO A 67 -1.39 -16.44 -19.75
C PRO A 67 -0.44 -15.33 -20.22
N ASP A 68 -1.00 -14.16 -20.54
CA ASP A 68 -0.24 -13.00 -21.04
C ASP A 68 0.69 -12.37 -19.99
N GLY A 69 0.42 -12.61 -18.69
CA GLY A 69 1.20 -12.06 -17.57
C GLY A 69 2.32 -12.98 -17.08
N ARG A 70 2.52 -14.16 -17.68
CA ARG A 70 3.45 -15.18 -17.15
C ARG A 70 4.93 -14.88 -17.41
N ASN A 71 5.24 -13.90 -18.25
CA ASN A 71 6.61 -13.59 -18.64
C ASN A 71 7.33 -12.65 -17.66
N ALA A 72 6.60 -12.01 -16.73
CA ALA A 72 7.17 -11.05 -15.81
C ALA A 72 6.74 -11.31 -14.36
N HIS A 73 7.66 -11.05 -13.42
CA HIS A 73 7.34 -11.04 -12.00
C HIS A 73 6.55 -9.78 -11.66
N MET A 74 5.22 -9.89 -11.63
CA MET A 74 4.36 -8.79 -11.24
C MET A 74 4.33 -8.63 -9.71
N GLN A 75 4.69 -7.43 -9.23
CA GLN A 75 4.65 -7.10 -7.81
C GLN A 75 3.21 -7.08 -7.30
N VAL A 76 3.00 -7.63 -6.11
CA VAL A 76 1.71 -7.59 -5.43
C VAL A 76 1.42 -6.17 -4.95
N ALA A 77 0.26 -5.66 -5.32
CA ALA A 77 -0.35 -4.49 -4.72
C ALA A 77 -1.59 -4.89 -3.92
N VAL A 78 -2.07 -4.04 -3.04
CA VAL A 78 -3.26 -4.25 -2.21
C VAL A 78 -4.06 -2.96 -2.19
N ARG A 79 -5.39 -3.07 -2.14
CA ARG A 79 -6.26 -1.92 -1.86
C ARG A 79 -6.72 -1.99 -0.41
N LEU A 80 -6.59 -0.87 0.28
CA LEU A 80 -6.95 -0.70 1.67
C LEU A 80 -7.95 0.44 1.79
N GLN A 81 -8.95 0.26 2.63
CA GLN A 81 -10.02 1.23 2.82
C GLN A 81 -10.19 1.50 4.29
N GLY A 82 -10.40 2.76 4.64
CA GLY A 82 -10.60 3.16 6.03
C GLY A 82 -10.68 4.67 6.17
N PHE A 83 -10.74 5.10 7.42
CA PHE A 83 -10.78 6.51 7.78
C PHE A 83 -9.36 7.01 7.95
N LEU A 84 -9.02 8.08 7.24
CA LEU A 84 -7.73 8.72 7.29
C LEU A 84 -7.51 9.32 8.69
N GLY A 85 -6.43 8.93 9.36
CA GLY A 85 -5.93 9.59 10.56
C GLY A 85 -4.71 10.45 10.22
N LYS A 86 -3.78 10.52 11.18
CA LYS A 86 -2.52 11.28 11.02
C LYS A 86 -1.81 10.90 9.72
N HIS A 87 -1.41 11.91 8.95
CA HIS A 87 -0.72 11.72 7.68
C HIS A 87 0.29 12.84 7.41
N ASP A 88 1.20 12.56 6.47
CA ASP A 88 2.11 13.52 5.85
C ASP A 88 2.23 13.16 4.38
N PHE A 89 1.53 13.95 3.56
CA PHE A 89 1.47 13.80 2.12
C PHE A 89 2.35 14.80 1.37
N GLY A 90 3.07 15.67 2.09
CA GLY A 90 3.94 16.65 1.45
C GLY A 90 4.93 15.96 0.52
N VAL A 91 5.29 16.61 -0.60
CA VAL A 91 6.14 16.00 -1.65
C VAL A 91 7.44 15.44 -1.08
N PHE A 92 7.99 16.08 -0.04
CA PHE A 92 9.21 15.65 0.65
C PHE A 92 8.98 14.85 1.93
N GLY A 93 7.73 14.61 2.32
CA GLY A 93 7.33 14.04 3.61
C GLY A 93 8.05 14.74 4.77
N ASN A 94 8.56 13.94 5.71
CA ASN A 94 9.25 14.43 6.90
C ASN A 94 10.75 14.76 6.70
N TRP A 95 11.18 15.07 5.46
CA TRP A 95 12.58 15.38 5.17
C TRP A 95 13.04 16.72 5.77
N GLN A 96 14.21 16.74 6.40
CA GLN A 96 14.78 17.91 7.08
C GLN A 96 15.73 18.75 6.21
N LYS A 97 15.64 18.62 4.87
CA LYS A 97 16.42 19.40 3.90
C LYS A 97 17.94 19.14 3.91
N ASP A 98 18.38 18.01 4.45
CA ASP A 98 19.78 17.58 4.42
C ASP A 98 19.93 16.14 3.91
N GLU A 99 21.13 15.82 3.42
CA GLU A 99 21.42 14.53 2.77
C GLU A 99 21.27 13.33 3.73
N ASP A 100 21.63 13.50 5.01
CA ASP A 100 21.58 12.42 6.00
C ASP A 100 20.15 12.01 6.37
N HIS A 101 19.20 12.93 6.19
CA HIS A 101 17.78 12.68 6.37
C HIS A 101 17.09 12.15 5.12
N CYS A 102 17.67 12.22 3.91
CA CYS A 102 17.07 11.62 2.70
C CYS A 102 16.77 10.13 2.88
N ARG A 103 17.61 9.40 3.63
CA ARG A 103 17.40 7.97 3.87
C ARG A 103 16.23 7.64 4.80
N ARG A 104 15.79 8.60 5.62
CA ARG A 104 14.71 8.48 6.61
C ARG A 104 13.44 9.23 6.20
N ALA A 105 13.54 10.06 5.17
CA ALA A 105 12.46 10.85 4.63
C ALA A 105 11.35 9.94 4.08
N ASN A 106 10.20 10.02 4.75
CA ASN A 106 9.03 9.20 4.46
C ASN A 106 7.79 10.08 4.39
N GLN A 107 6.88 9.69 3.51
CA GLN A 107 5.46 10.05 3.59
C GLN A 107 4.75 8.93 4.35
N PHE A 108 3.73 9.28 5.12
CA PHE A 108 2.97 8.31 5.89
C PHE A 108 1.48 8.66 5.92
N LEU A 109 0.66 7.64 6.17
CA LEU A 109 -0.73 7.79 6.55
C LEU A 109 -1.10 6.67 7.52
N VAL A 110 -2.12 6.92 8.34
CA VAL A 110 -2.68 5.93 9.24
C VAL A 110 -4.14 5.74 8.89
N LEU A 111 -4.57 4.50 8.67
CA LEU A 111 -5.99 4.17 8.50
C LEU A 111 -6.56 3.65 9.82
N ALA A 112 -7.78 4.09 10.13
CA ALA A 112 -8.57 3.63 11.26
C ALA A 112 -9.90 3.02 10.78
N ASP A 113 -10.56 2.26 11.66
CA ASP A 113 -11.81 1.56 11.35
C ASP A 113 -13.03 2.49 11.24
N GLY A 114 -13.00 3.64 11.92
CA GLY A 114 -14.10 4.63 11.95
C GLY A 114 -15.46 4.10 12.39
N GLY A 115 -15.48 3.11 13.30
CA GLY A 115 -16.69 2.46 13.78
C GLY A 115 -17.06 1.19 13.00
N PHE A 116 -16.19 0.69 12.11
CA PHE A 116 -16.40 -0.53 11.32
C PHE A 116 -15.33 -1.59 11.62
N PRO A 117 -15.17 -2.03 12.88
CA PRO A 117 -14.04 -2.85 13.30
C PRO A 117 -13.98 -4.20 12.57
N ASN A 118 -15.12 -4.81 12.25
CA ASN A 118 -15.16 -6.14 11.59
C ASN A 118 -14.62 -6.09 10.15
N ILE A 119 -15.00 -5.06 9.39
CA ILE A 119 -14.54 -4.88 8.00
C ILE A 119 -13.06 -4.51 7.99
N PHE A 120 -12.68 -3.64 8.93
CA PHE A 120 -11.31 -3.18 9.06
C PHE A 120 -10.36 -4.28 9.57
N SER A 121 -10.80 -5.12 10.51
CA SER A 121 -10.01 -6.26 11.03
C SER A 121 -9.73 -7.28 9.94
N ALA A 122 -10.69 -7.57 9.05
CA ALA A 122 -10.46 -8.47 7.92
C ALA A 122 -9.31 -8.00 7.01
N GLN A 123 -9.18 -6.69 6.78
CA GLN A 123 -8.04 -6.12 6.04
C GLN A 123 -6.73 -6.28 6.82
N ARG A 124 -6.75 -6.07 8.14
CA ARG A 124 -5.57 -6.25 9.00
C ARG A 124 -5.12 -7.72 9.04
N ASP A 125 -6.04 -8.65 9.18
CA ASP A 125 -5.78 -10.09 9.20
C ASP A 125 -5.17 -10.56 7.88
N CYS A 126 -5.69 -10.03 6.77
CA CYS A 126 -5.11 -10.25 5.45
C CYS A 126 -3.65 -9.78 5.36
N LEU A 127 -3.36 -8.55 5.81
CA LEU A 127 -1.99 -8.04 5.87
C LEU A 127 -1.11 -8.91 6.78
N THR A 128 -1.61 -9.34 7.95
CA THR A 128 -0.91 -10.24 8.89
C THR A 128 -0.58 -11.60 8.27
N ASN A 129 -1.49 -12.18 7.49
CA ASN A 129 -1.23 -13.42 6.76
C ASN A 129 -0.12 -13.23 5.72
N ILE A 130 -0.11 -12.10 5.01
CA ILE A 130 0.98 -11.77 4.08
C ILE A 130 2.31 -11.56 4.83
N ARG A 131 2.31 -10.90 5.99
CA ARG A 131 3.52 -10.78 6.82
C ARG A 131 4.05 -12.16 7.21
N THR A 132 3.15 -13.07 7.58
CA THR A 132 3.48 -14.45 7.96
C THR A 132 4.07 -15.24 6.80
N LEU A 133 3.52 -15.10 5.59
CA LEU A 133 4.10 -15.67 4.37
C LEU A 133 5.54 -15.17 4.19
N ILE A 134 5.74 -13.85 4.20
CA ILE A 134 7.07 -13.24 3.99
C ILE A 134 8.06 -13.70 5.07
N ALA A 135 7.65 -13.70 6.34
CA ALA A 135 8.48 -14.14 7.46
C ALA A 135 8.95 -15.59 7.27
N ARG A 136 8.02 -16.49 6.92
CA ARG A 136 8.33 -17.91 6.70
C ARG A 136 9.21 -18.12 5.48
N THR A 137 8.96 -17.44 4.37
CA THR A 137 9.78 -17.55 3.16
C THR A 137 11.21 -17.08 3.40
N LEU A 138 11.40 -16.00 4.14
CA LEU A 138 12.71 -15.47 4.49
C LEU A 138 13.37 -16.19 5.68
N ARG A 139 12.73 -17.24 6.23
CA ARG A 139 13.17 -18.00 7.42
C ARG A 139 13.45 -17.11 8.63
N MET A 140 12.61 -16.10 8.81
CA MET A 140 12.72 -15.13 9.89
C MET A 140 11.79 -15.52 11.02
N GLY A 141 12.31 -15.48 12.25
CA GLY A 141 11.50 -15.78 13.44
C GLY A 141 10.41 -14.73 13.69
N HIS A 142 10.64 -13.49 13.26
CA HIS A 142 9.70 -12.39 13.43
C HIS A 142 9.89 -11.33 12.33
N VAL A 143 8.79 -10.82 11.79
CA VAL A 143 8.77 -9.64 10.91
C VAL A 143 8.06 -8.53 11.69
N GLU A 144 8.80 -7.46 11.97
CA GLU A 144 8.25 -6.27 12.62
C GLU A 144 7.23 -5.61 11.67
N GLY A 145 6.04 -5.24 12.15
CA GLY A 145 5.06 -4.58 11.28
C GLY A 145 3.62 -4.41 11.78
N ASP A 146 3.26 -4.83 12.99
CA ASP A 146 1.99 -4.46 13.64
C ASP A 146 2.31 -3.69 14.92
N ASP A 147 1.85 -2.45 14.99
CA ASP A 147 2.04 -1.60 16.17
C ASP A 147 1.04 -1.95 17.30
N GLY A 148 0.12 -2.89 17.04
CA GLY A 148 -0.83 -3.40 18.03
C GLY A 148 -1.93 -2.41 18.42
N ASP A 149 -1.94 -1.22 17.81
CA ASP A 149 -2.86 -0.12 18.12
C ASP A 149 -4.20 -0.20 17.37
N GLY A 150 -4.44 -1.29 16.65
CA GLY A 150 -5.68 -1.49 15.91
C GLY A 150 -5.69 -0.82 14.53
N ARG A 151 -4.63 -0.12 14.12
CA ARG A 151 -4.59 0.70 12.91
C ARG A 151 -3.75 0.06 11.81
N ILE A 152 -3.89 0.59 10.59
CA ILE A 152 -3.00 0.23 9.48
C ILE A 152 -2.09 1.42 9.21
N HIS A 153 -0.81 1.24 9.53
CA HIS A 153 0.24 2.22 9.26
C HIS A 153 0.83 2.00 7.88
N CYS A 154 0.63 2.99 7.01
CA CYS A 154 1.18 3.01 5.68
C CYS A 154 2.31 4.03 5.62
N GLN A 155 3.46 3.64 5.10
CA GLN A 155 4.62 4.52 4.97
C GLN A 155 5.41 4.15 3.72
N ARG A 156 5.91 5.17 3.04
CA ARG A 156 6.78 5.01 1.87
C ARG A 156 7.97 5.94 1.98
N ARG A 157 9.09 5.53 1.41
CA ARG A 157 10.24 6.42 1.24
C ARG A 157 9.97 7.45 0.15
N VAL A 158 10.43 8.68 0.41
CA VAL A 158 10.38 9.77 -0.55
C VAL A 158 11.55 9.68 -1.53
N PHE A 159 12.76 9.47 -1.01
CA PHE A 159 13.99 9.44 -1.79
C PHE A 159 14.47 8.02 -2.02
N SER A 160 14.82 7.73 -3.27
CA SER A 160 15.53 6.52 -3.69
C SER A 160 17.01 6.83 -3.86
N LYS A 161 17.85 5.92 -3.39
CA LYS A 161 19.30 6.02 -3.58
C LYS A 161 19.62 5.70 -5.05
N VAL A 162 20.34 6.60 -5.71
CA VAL A 162 20.85 6.36 -7.07
C VAL A 162 22.35 6.15 -7.02
N THR A 163 22.84 5.20 -7.81
CA THR A 163 24.27 4.97 -8.04
C THR A 163 24.64 5.57 -9.39
N GLY A 164 25.76 6.28 -9.47
CA GLY A 164 26.22 6.87 -10.74
C GLY A 164 26.33 5.81 -11.83
N GLY A 165 25.72 6.05 -12.98
CA GLY A 165 25.67 5.12 -14.12
C GLY A 165 24.84 5.68 -15.27
N ALA A 166 24.88 5.03 -16.43
CA ALA A 166 24.15 5.46 -17.62
C ALA A 166 22.61 5.33 -17.47
N SER A 167 22.14 4.38 -16.65
CA SER A 167 20.72 4.15 -16.35
C SER A 167 20.35 4.75 -14.98
N MET A 168 20.46 6.07 -14.84
CA MET A 168 19.95 6.76 -13.65
C MET A 168 18.52 7.23 -13.88
N PRO A 169 17.53 6.78 -13.09
CA PRO A 169 16.16 7.23 -13.26
C PRO A 169 16.06 8.74 -13.08
N PRO A 170 15.32 9.46 -13.94
CA PRO A 170 15.14 10.91 -13.79
C PRO A 170 14.37 11.21 -12.49
N SER A 171 14.59 12.41 -11.95
CA SER A 171 13.72 12.87 -10.88
C SER A 171 12.36 13.29 -11.46
N VAL A 172 11.28 12.94 -10.76
CA VAL A 172 9.91 13.34 -11.13
C VAL A 172 9.52 14.71 -10.57
N LEU A 173 10.43 15.41 -9.89
CA LEU A 173 10.18 16.74 -9.34
C LEU A 173 10.22 17.80 -10.44
N THR A 174 9.28 18.74 -10.38
CA THR A 174 9.23 19.96 -11.18
C THR A 174 9.86 21.12 -10.39
N ASN A 175 9.98 22.29 -11.03
CA ASN A 175 10.38 23.51 -10.34
C ASN A 175 9.34 24.00 -9.32
N GLU A 176 8.08 23.59 -9.45
CA GLU A 176 7.01 23.94 -8.51
C GLU A 176 7.12 23.12 -7.23
N ASP A 177 7.58 21.86 -7.31
CA ASP A 177 7.81 21.03 -6.14
C ASP A 177 9.05 21.47 -5.33
N ASP A 178 10.10 21.92 -6.02
CA ASP A 178 11.41 22.29 -5.43
C ASP A 178 11.87 23.69 -5.90
N PRO A 179 11.14 24.76 -5.54
CA PRO A 179 11.46 26.12 -6.01
C PRO A 179 12.83 26.59 -5.52
N ASP A 180 13.23 26.17 -4.33
CA ASP A 180 14.51 26.51 -3.70
C ASP A 180 15.67 25.63 -4.21
N GLY A 181 15.38 24.56 -4.98
CA GLY A 181 16.40 23.65 -5.52
C GLY A 181 17.10 22.78 -4.46
N VAL A 182 16.50 22.60 -3.28
CA VAL A 182 17.12 21.87 -2.15
C VAL A 182 17.16 20.37 -2.45
N ALA A 183 16.08 19.80 -3.00
CA ALA A 183 16.07 18.40 -3.41
C ALA A 183 16.99 18.17 -4.61
N ARG A 184 17.09 19.15 -5.52
CA ARG A 184 18.05 19.13 -6.64
C ARG A 184 19.51 19.07 -6.15
N ALA A 185 19.84 19.71 -5.04
CA ALA A 185 21.20 19.68 -4.48
C ALA A 185 21.66 18.27 -4.06
N VAL A 186 20.75 17.38 -3.67
CA VAL A 186 21.04 15.98 -3.29
C VAL A 186 20.78 14.97 -4.41
N ALA A 187 20.28 15.41 -5.57
CA ALA A 187 19.85 14.57 -6.70
C ALA A 187 20.94 13.69 -7.32
N ALA A 188 22.21 13.99 -7.06
CA ALA A 188 23.33 13.15 -7.48
C ALA A 188 23.34 11.78 -6.78
N ARG A 189 22.78 11.68 -5.56
CA ARG A 189 22.77 10.46 -4.73
C ARG A 189 21.38 10.03 -4.30
N TRP A 190 20.45 10.97 -4.20
CA TRP A 190 19.09 10.77 -3.71
C TRP A 190 18.09 11.45 -4.64
N ARG A 191 17.25 10.68 -5.30
CA ARG A 191 16.22 11.22 -6.20
C ARG A 191 14.83 10.83 -5.74
N VAL A 192 13.88 11.74 -5.90
CA VAL A 192 12.47 11.39 -5.90
C VAL A 192 12.16 10.87 -7.30
N ILE A 193 11.94 9.57 -7.41
CA ILE A 193 11.70 8.86 -8.68
C ILE A 193 10.22 8.55 -8.91
N LYS A 194 9.38 8.66 -7.86
CA LYS A 194 7.95 8.39 -7.91
C LYS A 194 7.21 9.33 -6.94
N LYS A 195 6.11 9.93 -7.40
CA LYS A 195 5.16 10.67 -6.56
C LYS A 195 3.99 9.78 -6.18
N VAL A 196 3.28 10.16 -5.11
CA VAL A 196 1.98 9.58 -4.79
C VAL A 196 0.94 10.25 -5.66
N THR A 197 0.07 9.46 -6.28
CA THR A 197 -1.08 9.99 -7.00
C THR A 197 -2.21 10.23 -6.04
N PHE A 198 -2.80 11.42 -6.08
CA PHE A 198 -3.95 11.77 -5.25
C PHE A 198 -5.17 11.96 -6.12
N GLY A 199 -6.32 11.46 -5.66
CA GLY A 199 -7.57 11.61 -6.38
C GLY A 199 -8.76 11.84 -5.46
N ARG A 200 -9.87 12.33 -6.03
CA ARG A 200 -11.14 12.45 -5.33
C ARG A 200 -12.26 11.84 -6.17
N LYS A 201 -13.11 11.06 -5.54
CA LYS A 201 -14.36 10.57 -6.12
C LYS A 201 -15.38 11.72 -6.18
N LEU A 202 -15.91 12.00 -7.36
CA LEU A 202 -16.99 12.95 -7.55
C LEU A 202 -18.35 12.29 -7.28
N SER A 203 -19.41 13.08 -7.15
CA SER A 203 -20.78 12.58 -6.93
C SER A 203 -21.29 11.68 -8.05
N ASN A 204 -20.75 11.80 -9.26
CA ASN A 204 -21.05 10.91 -10.39
C ASN A 204 -20.22 9.61 -10.39
N GLY A 205 -19.44 9.34 -9.34
CA GLY A 205 -18.62 8.15 -9.19
C GLY A 205 -17.25 8.21 -9.90
N ARG A 206 -17.00 9.20 -10.75
CA ARG A 206 -15.70 9.35 -11.43
C ARG A 206 -14.63 9.81 -10.46
N VAL A 207 -13.42 9.28 -10.62
CA VAL A 207 -12.24 9.76 -9.90
C VAL A 207 -11.56 10.84 -10.75
N VAL A 208 -11.22 11.96 -10.13
CA VAL A 208 -10.39 13.02 -10.72
C VAL A 208 -9.13 13.21 -9.91
N GLU A 209 -8.04 13.62 -10.56
CA GLU A 209 -6.81 14.01 -9.86
C GLU A 209 -7.11 15.16 -8.88
N ALA A 210 -6.45 15.14 -7.74
CA ALA A 210 -6.63 16.12 -6.69
C ALA A 210 -5.29 16.51 -6.05
N ASP A 211 -5.24 17.70 -5.46
CA ASP A 211 -4.11 18.10 -4.63
C ASP A 211 -4.15 17.34 -3.29
N HIS A 212 -3.00 16.87 -2.80
CA HIS A 212 -2.87 16.24 -1.49
C HIS A 212 -3.37 17.09 -0.31
N LEU A 213 -3.46 18.42 -0.46
CA LEU A 213 -3.93 19.33 0.58
C LEU A 213 -5.44 19.22 0.86
N ILE A 214 -6.22 18.54 0.02
CA ILE A 214 -7.67 18.39 0.25
C ILE A 214 -8.00 17.31 1.30
N PHE A 215 -7.02 16.49 1.67
CA PHE A 215 -7.20 15.35 2.55
C PHE A 215 -7.10 15.80 4.01
N ALA A 216 -8.01 15.32 4.85
CA ALA A 216 -8.07 15.65 6.27
C ALA A 216 -8.31 14.41 7.13
N ASP A 217 -7.90 14.50 8.39
CA ASP A 217 -8.23 13.50 9.40
C ASP A 217 -9.76 13.33 9.49
N GLY A 218 -10.22 12.09 9.34
CA GLY A 218 -11.62 11.68 9.30
C GLY A 218 -12.16 11.38 7.90
N ASP A 219 -11.42 11.69 6.83
CA ASP A 219 -11.88 11.38 5.47
C ASP A 219 -11.92 9.86 5.23
N PHE A 220 -12.92 9.39 4.48
CA PHE A 220 -12.97 8.00 4.05
C PHE A 220 -12.21 7.85 2.74
N VAL A 221 -11.18 7.00 2.73
CA VAL A 221 -10.21 6.89 1.63
C VAL A 221 -10.05 5.46 1.13
N ASP A 222 -9.73 5.33 -0.16
CA ASP A 222 -9.18 4.13 -0.79
C ASP A 222 -7.69 4.33 -1.03
N VAL A 223 -6.87 3.38 -0.59
CA VAL A 223 -5.41 3.45 -0.64
C VAL A 223 -4.91 2.27 -1.45
N HIS A 224 -4.25 2.55 -2.57
CA HIS A 224 -3.48 1.56 -3.31
C HIS A 224 -2.07 1.50 -2.73
N ALA A 225 -1.65 0.33 -2.27
CA ALA A 225 -0.35 0.12 -1.64
C ALA A 225 0.34 -1.14 -2.14
N HIS A 226 1.66 -1.20 -1.96
CA HIS A 226 2.47 -2.39 -2.15
C HIS A 226 3.24 -2.67 -0.87
N LEU A 227 3.79 -3.88 -0.78
CA LEU A 227 4.58 -4.27 0.38
C LEU A 227 6.06 -4.11 0.08
N GLU A 228 6.71 -3.27 0.88
CA GLU A 228 8.14 -2.99 0.82
C GLU A 228 8.85 -3.80 1.91
N ILE A 229 9.69 -4.74 1.49
CA ILE A 229 10.41 -5.66 2.38
C ILE A 229 11.81 -5.10 2.59
N ALA A 230 12.07 -4.53 3.77
CA ALA A 230 13.34 -3.90 4.10
C ALA A 230 14.13 -4.76 5.10
N THR A 231 15.26 -5.33 4.67
CA THR A 231 16.19 -6.12 5.51
C THR A 231 17.43 -5.30 5.85
N PHE A 232 17.75 -5.18 7.14
CA PHE A 232 18.92 -4.47 7.67
C PHE A 232 19.58 -5.29 8.77
N CYS A 233 20.89 -5.14 8.94
CA CYS A 233 21.60 -5.75 10.07
C CYS A 233 21.59 -4.80 11.27
N ASN A 234 21.34 -5.34 12.47
CA ASN A 234 21.55 -4.57 13.70
C ASN A 234 23.05 -4.48 14.06
N VAL A 235 23.37 -3.85 15.19
CA VAL A 235 24.76 -3.70 15.69
C VAL A 235 25.50 -5.02 15.90
N ASN A 236 24.78 -6.13 16.07
CA ASN A 236 25.32 -7.49 16.25
C ASN A 236 25.37 -8.28 14.92
N ASN A 237 25.18 -7.61 13.79
CA ASN A 237 25.08 -8.21 12.46
C ASN A 237 23.96 -9.25 12.31
N ILE A 238 22.92 -9.16 13.14
CA ILE A 238 21.74 -10.01 13.04
C ILE A 238 20.76 -9.34 12.06
N PRO A 239 20.36 -10.02 10.97
CA PRO A 239 19.41 -9.46 10.02
C PRO A 239 18.03 -9.30 10.66
N ARG A 240 17.44 -8.13 10.46
CA ARG A 240 16.07 -7.79 10.80
C ARG A 240 15.35 -7.35 9.55
N THR A 241 14.12 -7.79 9.39
CA THR A 241 13.28 -7.38 8.27
C THR A 241 12.07 -6.67 8.81
N LYS A 242 11.84 -5.48 8.26
CA LYS A 242 10.63 -4.70 8.43
C LYS A 242 9.81 -4.79 7.17
N LEU A 243 8.50 -4.90 7.36
CA LEU A 243 7.55 -4.81 6.27
C LEU A 243 6.84 -3.47 6.34
N HIS A 244 6.95 -2.68 5.28
CA HIS A 244 6.24 -1.41 5.16
C HIS A 244 5.12 -1.55 4.14
N VAL A 245 3.94 -1.03 4.49
CA VAL A 245 2.82 -0.88 3.56
C VAL A 245 3.02 0.45 2.83
N ALA A 246 3.68 0.41 1.68
CA ALA A 246 4.04 1.59 0.91
C ALA A 246 2.92 1.94 -0.07
N PHE A 247 2.22 3.04 0.21
CA PHE A 247 1.15 3.52 -0.66
C PHE A 247 1.72 4.18 -1.93
N SER A 248 0.97 4.10 -3.03
CA SER A 248 1.30 4.76 -4.29
C SER A 248 0.16 5.66 -4.78
N GLN A 249 -1.07 5.43 -4.32
CA GLN A 249 -2.22 6.26 -4.64
C GLN A 249 -3.16 6.33 -3.44
N VAL A 250 -3.77 7.51 -3.25
CA VAL A 250 -4.78 7.77 -2.22
C VAL A 250 -5.97 8.47 -2.88
N ILE A 251 -7.15 7.88 -2.77
CA ILE A 251 -8.39 8.43 -3.34
C ILE A 251 -9.34 8.79 -2.20
N GLN A 252 -9.72 10.06 -2.09
CA GLN A 252 -10.78 10.48 -1.18
C GLN A 252 -12.13 10.01 -1.75
N LEU A 253 -12.77 9.06 -1.06
CA LEU A 253 -14.10 8.56 -1.41
C LEU A 253 -15.18 9.51 -0.90
N TYR A 254 -15.02 9.96 0.35
CA TYR A 254 -15.85 10.99 0.98
C TYR A 254 -15.00 11.86 1.89
N SER A 255 -15.23 13.18 1.83
CA SER A 255 -14.73 14.06 2.88
C SER A 255 -15.51 13.79 4.17
N LYS A 256 -14.86 13.97 5.33
CA LYS A 256 -15.50 13.88 6.64
C LYS A 256 -16.77 14.72 6.76
N ASP A 257 -16.83 15.86 6.07
CA ASP A 257 -17.95 16.79 6.11
C ASP A 257 -19.11 16.35 5.19
N SER A 258 -18.86 15.40 4.29
CA SER A 258 -19.82 14.87 3.33
C SER A 258 -20.05 13.36 3.51
N LEU A 259 -19.78 12.82 4.69
CA LEU A 259 -19.98 11.40 4.96
C LEU A 259 -21.48 11.07 4.91
N PRO A 260 -21.88 10.00 4.19
CA PRO A 260 -23.26 9.53 4.23
C PRO A 260 -23.62 9.10 5.66
N PRO A 261 -24.90 9.23 6.08
CA PRO A 261 -25.33 8.89 7.43
C PRO A 261 -24.95 7.46 7.86
N ALA A 262 -24.92 6.52 6.91
CA ALA A 262 -24.54 5.14 7.16
C ALA A 262 -23.07 4.99 7.62
N LEU A 263 -22.16 5.85 7.15
CA LEU A 263 -20.76 5.88 7.59
C LEU A 263 -20.58 6.66 8.91
N CYS A 264 -21.45 7.61 9.23
CA CYS A 264 -21.37 8.37 10.48
C CYS A 264 -21.79 7.53 11.71
N ASN A 265 -22.72 6.59 11.52
CA ASN A 265 -23.37 5.88 12.63
C ASN A 265 -22.58 4.70 13.20
N GLY A 266 -21.46 4.29 12.59
CA GLY A 266 -20.65 3.16 13.04
C GLY A 266 -20.13 3.30 14.49
N SER A 267 -20.06 4.52 15.01
CA SER A 267 -19.60 4.81 16.38
C SER A 267 -20.67 4.62 17.47
N ARG A 268 -21.96 4.56 17.13
CA ARG A 268 -23.07 4.54 18.11
C ARG A 268 -23.65 3.13 18.28
N GLY A 269 -22.91 2.28 18.99
CA GLY A 269 -23.47 1.29 19.90
C GLY A 269 -24.52 0.32 19.34
N SER A 270 -24.24 -0.34 18.21
CA SER A 270 -24.93 -1.60 17.93
C SER A 270 -24.30 -2.67 18.83
N THR A 271 -24.87 -2.87 20.02
CA THR A 271 -24.71 -4.14 20.77
C THR A 271 -25.39 -5.24 19.95
N VAL A 272 -24.73 -5.69 18.89
CA VAL A 272 -25.15 -6.88 18.15
C VAL A 272 -24.88 -8.07 19.06
N ASP A 273 -25.94 -8.79 19.41
CA ASP A 273 -25.88 -10.06 20.15
C ASP A 273 -24.92 -11.01 19.43
N THR A 274 -23.76 -11.26 20.04
CA THR A 274 -22.65 -12.03 19.44
C THR A 274 -22.89 -13.54 19.41
N SER A 275 -24.11 -14.00 19.65
CA SER A 275 -24.48 -15.41 19.48
C SER A 275 -24.65 -15.69 17.97
N THR A 276 -23.73 -16.48 17.41
CA THR A 276 -23.67 -16.94 16.00
C THR A 276 -22.78 -16.10 15.07
N VAL A 277 -21.52 -15.85 15.46
CA VAL A 277 -20.48 -15.54 14.47
C VAL A 277 -20.04 -16.85 13.81
N ALA A 278 -20.68 -17.20 12.69
CA ALA A 278 -20.08 -18.13 11.75
C ALA A 278 -18.80 -17.46 11.22
N GLU A 279 -17.67 -18.18 11.23
CA GLU A 279 -16.42 -17.74 10.60
C GLU A 279 -16.71 -17.42 9.13
N THR A 280 -16.95 -16.14 8.85
CA THR A 280 -17.34 -15.69 7.52
C THR A 280 -16.08 -15.26 6.82
N GLU A 281 -15.64 -16.05 5.84
CA GLU A 281 -14.41 -15.73 5.14
C GLU A 281 -14.60 -14.42 4.29
N SER A 282 -13.61 -13.54 4.24
CA SER A 282 -13.61 -12.24 3.59
C SER A 282 -12.24 -12.00 2.90
N GLY A 283 -12.25 -11.82 1.57
CA GLY A 283 -11.03 -11.60 0.76
C GLY A 283 -10.81 -10.13 0.41
N VAL A 284 -9.57 -9.65 0.41
CA VAL A 284 -9.24 -8.26 0.01
C VAL A 284 -9.08 -8.18 -1.51
N VAL A 285 -9.57 -7.11 -2.15
CA VAL A 285 -9.43 -6.86 -3.60
C VAL A 285 -8.13 -6.15 -3.90
N ILE A 286 -7.50 -6.48 -5.02
CA ILE A 286 -6.34 -5.75 -5.56
C ILE A 286 -6.74 -4.91 -6.76
N GLY A 287 -6.30 -3.65 -6.80
CA GLY A 287 -6.51 -2.75 -7.92
C GLY A 287 -5.76 -3.21 -9.18
N LYS A 288 -6.22 -2.76 -10.35
CA LYS A 288 -5.38 -2.81 -11.56
C LYS A 288 -4.14 -1.96 -11.27
N ALA A 289 -2.99 -2.60 -11.23
CA ALA A 289 -1.74 -1.85 -11.30
C ALA A 289 -1.59 -1.41 -12.77
N ASP A 290 -1.81 -0.13 -13.04
CA ASP A 290 -1.25 0.50 -14.24
C ASP A 290 0.26 0.57 -14.01
N MET A 291 0.93 -0.55 -14.29
CA MET A 291 2.38 -0.66 -14.22
C MET A 291 2.91 -0.72 -15.64
N ASP A 292 3.26 0.46 -16.16
CA ASP A 292 4.31 0.61 -17.15
C ASP A 292 5.65 0.22 -16.48
N TYR A 293 5.91 -1.08 -16.34
CA TYR A 293 7.28 -1.57 -16.26
C TYR A 293 7.76 -1.72 -17.70
N THR A 294 8.49 -0.72 -18.19
CA THR A 294 9.29 -0.89 -19.40
C THR A 294 10.32 -2.00 -19.13
N GLU A 295 10.38 -3.00 -20.02
CA GLU A 295 11.19 -4.23 -19.93
C GLU A 295 12.73 -4.01 -19.86
N ASP A 296 13.21 -2.79 -19.71
CA ASP A 296 14.63 -2.44 -19.85
C ASP A 296 15.53 -2.93 -18.70
N ASP A 297 14.98 -3.56 -17.65
CA ASP A 297 15.74 -4.03 -16.48
C ASP A 297 16.02 -5.56 -16.43
N VAL A 298 15.63 -6.34 -17.46
CA VAL A 298 15.73 -7.82 -17.44
C VAL A 298 16.81 -8.41 -18.37
N VAL A 299 17.56 -7.59 -19.11
CA VAL A 299 18.69 -8.09 -19.93
C VAL A 299 20.02 -7.72 -19.30
N GLY A 300 20.53 -8.60 -18.45
CA GLY A 300 21.87 -8.55 -17.84
C GLY A 300 22.25 -9.86 -17.21
#